data_AF-A0A958F8R9-F1
#
_entry.id   AF-A0A958F8R9-F1
#
_cell.length_a   1.000
_cell.length_b   1.000
_cell.length_c   1.000
_cell.angle_alpha   90.00
_cell.angle_beta   90.00
_cell.angle_gamma   90.00
#
_symmetry.space_group_name_H-M   'P 1'
#
loop_
_entity.id
_entity.type
_entity.pdbx_description
1 polymer ?
#
loop_
_entity_poly.entity_id
_entity_poly.type
_entity_poly.pdbx_seq_one_letter_code
_entity_poly.pdbx_strand_id
1 'polypeptide(L)'
;MSKFSAYLEKFKKYHFEIKHLIVLFIVLIFFMILVSLVQKTSLQELLLRTQEWYQRDSAERMANLTATSLELLLENAGSPFSNNPEERQRMVQSFNIILSQQILQQNVEAVCIFVSRGGQIYAIDDGNVLYDYFFDHSIPLHRTENDPYAAALALYQNTLQEAMRRSEQIFSIAEGDHIFHVFVPFVPKGEYVGAVYVKNTPDFTFITREIITSYDETALIFASLIILGLLAMFYISSYTVKERDEAQEQLYREREQYLLEVIDREKEALFTRRIYHTHHKAEKVMGFIKEDLRNLDKENIEAIKQRVNRYANFVSRVIYDMKWYDPPLQTIRNPAFQTDLNEV
;
A
#
# COMPACT_ATOMS: atom_id res chain seq x y z
N MET A 1 3.21 -33.84 7.04
CA MET A 1 1.79 -33.58 6.73
C MET A 1 0.89 -33.28 7.94
N SER A 2 1.17 -33.73 9.18
CA SER A 2 0.23 -33.50 10.31
C SER A 2 0.25 -32.10 10.95
N LYS A 3 1.33 -31.32 10.80
CA LYS A 3 1.36 -29.95 11.35
C LYS A 3 0.45 -28.99 10.58
N PHE A 4 0.34 -29.15 9.26
CA PHE A 4 -0.50 -28.29 8.41
C PHE A 4 -2.00 -28.50 8.69
N SER A 5 -2.43 -29.75 8.97
CA SER A 5 -3.81 -30.03 9.36
C SER A 5 -4.15 -29.48 10.75
N ALA A 6 -3.20 -29.49 11.69
CA ALA A 6 -3.40 -28.91 13.02
C ALA A 6 -3.53 -27.36 13.00
N TYR A 7 -2.83 -26.68 12.09
CA TYR A 7 -3.03 -25.24 11.87
C TYR A 7 -4.39 -24.94 11.22
N LEU A 8 -4.83 -25.77 10.27
CA LEU A 8 -6.15 -25.68 9.63
C LEU A 8 -7.30 -25.88 10.63
N GLU A 9 -7.20 -26.83 11.57
CA GLU A 9 -8.20 -27.02 12.62
C GLU A 9 -8.28 -25.84 13.59
N LYS A 10 -7.15 -25.17 13.88
CA LYS A 10 -7.14 -23.93 14.67
C LYS A 10 -7.83 -22.78 13.94
N PHE A 11 -7.64 -22.63 12.63
CA PHE A 11 -8.38 -21.65 11.82
C PHE A 11 -9.87 -21.95 11.73
N LYS A 12 -10.26 -23.23 11.73
CA LYS A 12 -11.67 -23.66 11.72
C LYS A 12 -12.45 -23.25 12.97
N LYS A 13 -11.77 -22.98 14.10
CA LYS A 13 -12.37 -22.48 15.34
C LYS A 13 -12.51 -20.95 15.39
N TYR A 14 -11.88 -20.22 14.46
CA TYR A 14 -11.99 -18.77 14.42
C TYR A 14 -13.33 -18.36 13.80
N HIS A 15 -14.26 -17.86 14.63
CA HIS A 15 -15.46 -17.22 14.14
C HIS A 15 -15.10 -15.84 13.60
N PHE A 16 -15.12 -15.70 12.27
CA PHE A 16 -14.95 -14.40 11.63
C PHE A 16 -16.23 -13.59 11.84
N GLU A 17 -16.15 -12.63 12.77
CA GLU A 17 -17.21 -11.62 13.01
C GLU A 17 -16.97 -10.36 12.16
N ILE A 18 -18.05 -9.63 11.87
CA ILE A 18 -18.03 -8.33 11.16
C ILE A 18 -17.00 -7.35 11.75
N LYS A 19 -16.78 -7.39 13.08
CA LYS A 19 -15.77 -6.55 13.76
C LYS A 19 -14.36 -6.75 13.21
N HIS A 20 -13.98 -7.97 12.88
CA HIS A 20 -12.66 -8.27 12.30
C HIS A 20 -12.52 -7.67 10.90
N LEU A 21 -13.60 -7.65 10.15
CA LEU A 21 -13.65 -7.07 8.81
C LEU A 21 -13.53 -5.54 8.86
N ILE A 22 -14.20 -4.90 9.83
CA ILE A 22 -14.06 -3.46 10.08
C ILE A 22 -12.62 -3.10 10.46
N VAL A 23 -11.98 -3.87 11.34
CA VAL A 23 -10.57 -3.64 11.71
C VAL A 23 -9.65 -3.76 10.50
N LEU A 24 -9.82 -4.81 9.69
CA LEU A 24 -9.02 -5.02 8.48
C LEU A 24 -9.23 -3.88 7.47
N PHE A 25 -10.47 -3.39 7.32
CA PHE A 25 -10.78 -2.25 6.47
C PHE A 25 -10.11 -0.95 6.93
N ILE A 26 -10.14 -0.66 8.23
CA ILE A 26 -9.45 0.51 8.81
C ILE A 26 -7.94 0.42 8.60
N VAL A 27 -7.35 -0.76 8.85
CA VAL A 27 -5.91 -0.99 8.65
C VAL A 27 -5.53 -0.79 7.18
N LEU A 28 -6.33 -1.30 6.24
CA LEU A 28 -6.08 -1.12 4.80
C LEU A 28 -6.15 0.36 4.40
N ILE A 29 -7.15 1.11 4.86
CA ILE A 29 -7.24 2.55 4.59
C ILE A 29 -6.02 3.29 5.14
N PHE A 30 -5.60 2.96 6.36
CA PHE A 30 -4.42 3.57 6.97
C PHE A 30 -3.16 3.32 6.13
N PHE A 31 -2.91 2.07 5.72
CA PHE A 31 -1.78 1.75 4.85
C PHE A 31 -1.88 2.40 3.48
N MET A 32 -3.08 2.51 2.91
CA MET A 32 -3.29 3.20 1.63
C MET A 32 -2.90 4.68 1.71
N ILE A 33 -3.31 5.37 2.78
CA ILE A 33 -2.93 6.77 3.03
C ILE A 33 -1.41 6.88 3.22
N LEU A 34 -0.82 5.99 4.01
CA LEU A 34 0.62 5.99 4.29
C LEU A 34 1.45 5.79 3.00
N VAL A 35 1.08 4.79 2.19
CA VAL A 35 1.76 4.52 0.91
C VAL A 35 1.62 5.72 -0.04
N SER A 36 0.43 6.32 -0.12
CA SER A 36 0.19 7.50 -0.95
C SER A 36 1.09 8.68 -0.55
N LEU A 37 1.24 8.95 0.76
CA LEU A 37 2.14 9.99 1.27
C LEU A 37 3.60 9.71 0.92
N VAL A 38 4.09 8.50 1.19
CA VAL A 38 5.47 8.10 0.89
C VAL A 38 5.75 8.24 -0.61
N GLN A 39 4.83 7.78 -1.46
CA GLN A 39 5.00 7.82 -2.91
C GLN A 39 5.01 9.25 -3.44
N LYS A 40 4.14 10.14 -2.93
CA LYS A 40 4.12 11.57 -3.30
C LYS A 40 5.43 12.27 -2.94
N THR A 41 5.92 12.09 -1.71
CA THR A 41 7.19 12.68 -1.29
C THR A 41 8.37 12.13 -2.08
N SER A 42 8.40 10.82 -2.32
CA SER A 42 9.47 10.19 -3.11
C SER A 42 9.47 10.67 -4.57
N LEU A 43 8.30 10.85 -5.18
CA LEU A 43 8.19 11.36 -6.55
C LEU A 43 8.70 12.80 -6.62
N GLN A 44 8.29 13.65 -5.69
CA GLN A 44 8.71 15.05 -5.65
C GLN A 44 10.23 15.18 -5.48
N GLU A 45 10.81 14.40 -4.57
CA GLU A 45 12.26 14.40 -4.36
C GLU A 45 13.02 13.89 -5.58
N LEU A 46 12.54 12.81 -6.21
CA LEU A 46 13.12 12.28 -7.44
C LEU A 46 13.08 13.33 -8.55
N LEU A 47 11.94 13.99 -8.75
CA LEU A 47 11.78 14.99 -9.80
C LEU A 47 12.69 16.19 -9.57
N LEU A 48 12.80 16.70 -8.34
CA LEU A 48 13.71 17.80 -8.00
C LEU A 48 15.17 17.44 -8.30
N ARG A 49 15.63 16.27 -7.83
CA ARG A 49 17.01 15.81 -8.11
C ARG A 49 17.27 15.60 -9.60
N THR A 50 16.30 15.06 -10.34
CA THR A 50 16.45 14.91 -11.78
C THR A 50 16.46 16.26 -12.49
N GLN A 51 15.64 17.21 -12.04
CA GLN A 51 15.57 18.55 -12.60
C GLN A 51 16.93 19.26 -12.45
N GLU A 52 17.55 19.25 -11.29
CA GLU A 52 18.89 19.81 -11.08
C GLU A 52 19.93 19.21 -12.04
N TRP A 53 19.90 17.89 -12.20
CA TRP A 53 20.81 17.18 -13.11
C TRP A 53 20.58 17.57 -14.58
N TYR A 54 19.31 17.62 -15.02
CA TYR A 54 18.95 18.03 -16.38
C TYR A 54 19.27 19.51 -16.64
N GLN A 55 19.06 20.39 -15.66
CA GLN A 55 19.41 21.81 -15.76
C GLN A 55 20.90 21.97 -16.01
N ARG A 56 21.73 21.27 -15.22
CA ARG A 56 23.18 21.31 -15.37
C ARG A 56 23.65 20.71 -16.69
N ASP A 57 23.18 19.52 -17.08
CA ASP A 57 23.57 18.88 -18.35
C ASP A 57 23.13 19.72 -19.55
N SER A 58 21.93 20.31 -19.51
CA SER A 58 21.46 21.23 -20.54
C SER A 58 22.35 22.46 -20.66
N ALA A 59 22.77 23.03 -19.53
CA ALA A 59 23.67 24.18 -19.49
C ALA A 59 25.05 23.84 -20.08
N GLU A 60 25.64 22.73 -19.66
CA GLU A 60 26.95 22.27 -20.13
C GLU A 60 26.93 21.95 -21.63
N ARG A 61 25.91 21.24 -22.12
CA ARG A 61 25.76 20.94 -23.55
C ARG A 61 25.62 22.19 -24.40
N MET A 62 24.81 23.14 -23.96
CA MET A 62 24.59 24.39 -24.69
C MET A 62 25.87 25.21 -24.81
N ALA A 63 26.60 25.35 -23.71
CA ALA A 63 27.89 26.03 -23.71
C ALA A 63 28.91 25.30 -24.60
N ASN A 64 28.94 23.98 -24.53
CA ASN A 64 29.84 23.16 -25.35
C ASN A 64 29.55 23.30 -26.85
N LEU A 65 28.28 23.27 -27.25
CA LEU A 65 27.87 23.51 -28.64
C LEU A 65 28.26 24.91 -29.11
N THR A 66 28.13 25.91 -28.24
CA THR A 66 28.53 27.29 -28.54
C THR A 66 30.04 27.38 -28.77
N ALA A 67 30.85 26.81 -27.88
CA ALA A 67 32.31 26.76 -28.03
C ALA A 67 32.72 26.02 -29.31
N THR A 68 32.17 24.82 -29.55
CA THR A 68 32.46 24.03 -30.75
C THR A 68 32.09 24.78 -32.03
N SER A 69 30.95 25.49 -32.05
CA SER A 69 30.54 26.27 -33.23
C SER A 69 31.51 27.42 -33.53
N LEU A 70 32.01 28.09 -32.49
CA LEU A 70 33.00 29.16 -32.61
C LEU A 70 34.36 28.61 -33.05
N GLU A 71 34.79 27.46 -32.52
CA GLU A 71 36.02 26.77 -32.92
C GLU A 71 35.96 26.36 -34.39
N LEU A 72 34.88 25.70 -34.81
CA LEU A 72 34.68 25.30 -36.21
C LEU A 72 34.64 26.51 -37.15
N LEU A 73 34.07 27.64 -36.73
CA LEU A 73 34.09 28.87 -37.52
C LEU A 73 35.52 29.38 -37.71
N LEU A 74 36.33 29.40 -36.65
CA LEU A 74 37.74 29.82 -36.72
C LEU A 74 38.64 28.83 -37.47
N GLU A 75 38.31 27.54 -37.46
CA GLU A 75 39.02 26.53 -38.23
C GLU A 75 38.73 26.62 -39.73
N ASN A 76 37.46 26.91 -40.08
CA ASN A 76 37.02 27.08 -41.46
C ASN A 76 37.29 28.48 -42.01
N ALA A 77 37.60 29.45 -41.16
CA ALA A 77 38.06 30.75 -41.58
C ALA A 77 39.35 30.59 -42.39
N GLY A 78 39.28 30.98 -43.67
CA GLY A 78 40.42 30.95 -44.59
C GLY A 78 41.60 31.80 -44.10
N SER A 79 42.69 31.78 -44.86
CA SER A 79 43.93 32.49 -44.52
C SER A 79 43.65 33.97 -44.18
N PRO A 80 44.24 34.52 -43.09
CA PRO A 80 43.96 35.86 -42.54
C PRO A 80 44.33 37.05 -43.45
N PHE A 81 44.71 36.81 -44.72
CA PHE A 81 45.30 37.80 -45.62
C PHE A 81 44.38 38.25 -46.76
N SER A 82 43.11 37.86 -46.72
CA SER A 82 42.10 38.38 -47.64
C SER A 82 41.59 39.72 -47.10
N ASN A 83 42.10 40.84 -47.62
CA ASN A 83 41.57 42.19 -47.38
C ASN A 83 40.16 42.39 -48.01
N ASN A 84 39.38 41.32 -48.17
CA ASN A 84 38.05 41.37 -48.75
C ASN A 84 37.04 41.82 -47.67
N PRO A 85 36.47 43.05 -47.77
CA PRO A 85 35.50 43.53 -46.81
C PRO A 85 34.24 42.65 -46.73
N GLU A 86 33.90 41.93 -47.80
CA GLU A 86 32.77 41.01 -47.79
C GLU A 86 33.02 39.77 -46.91
N GLU A 87 34.24 39.25 -46.89
CA GLU A 87 34.60 38.08 -46.07
C GLU A 87 34.63 38.44 -44.59
N ARG A 88 35.17 39.62 -44.25
CA ARG A 88 35.10 40.18 -42.90
C ARG A 88 33.64 40.29 -42.44
N GLN A 89 32.78 40.90 -43.26
CA GLN A 89 31.37 41.08 -42.90
C GLN A 89 30.64 39.74 -42.68
N ARG A 90 30.88 38.74 -43.54
CA ARG A 90 30.28 37.39 -43.38
C ARG A 90 30.76 36.69 -42.11
N MET A 91 32.02 36.87 -41.73
CA MET A 91 32.60 36.25 -40.55
C MET A 91 32.08 36.91 -39.26
N VAL A 92 32.09 38.24 -39.20
CA VAL A 92 31.48 39.01 -38.11
C VAL A 92 30.01 38.65 -37.95
N GLN A 93 29.27 38.54 -39.07
CA GLN A 93 27.87 38.12 -39.04
C GLN A 93 27.71 36.70 -38.49
N SER A 94 28.58 35.77 -38.88
CA SER A 94 28.56 34.40 -38.35
C SER A 94 28.85 34.34 -36.85
N PHE A 95 29.83 35.11 -36.35
CA PHE A 95 30.07 35.25 -34.91
C PHE A 95 28.85 35.80 -34.18
N ASN A 96 28.27 36.89 -34.70
CA ASN A 96 27.09 37.50 -34.11
C ASN A 96 25.90 36.55 -34.12
N ILE A 97 25.70 35.75 -35.18
CA ILE A 97 24.66 34.71 -35.23
C ILE A 97 24.91 33.69 -34.12
N ILE A 98 26.12 33.14 -33.99
CA ILE A 98 26.41 32.14 -32.95
C ILE A 98 26.18 32.72 -31.54
N LEU A 99 26.66 33.93 -31.26
CA LEU A 99 26.50 34.54 -29.93
C LEU A 99 25.05 34.96 -29.64
N SER A 100 24.37 35.60 -30.60
CA SER A 100 23.01 36.09 -30.42
C SER A 100 21.95 34.98 -30.49
N GLN A 101 22.12 33.96 -31.32
CA GLN A 101 21.17 32.85 -31.43
C GLN A 101 21.07 32.06 -30.13
N GLN A 102 22.15 31.98 -29.36
CA GLN A 102 22.14 31.34 -28.05
C GLN A 102 21.39 32.19 -27.02
N ILE A 103 21.57 33.52 -27.05
CA ILE A 103 20.83 34.47 -26.20
C ILE A 103 19.33 34.48 -26.53
N LEU A 104 18.95 34.23 -27.79
CA LEU A 104 17.55 34.15 -28.23
C LEU A 104 16.85 32.85 -27.77
N GLN A 105 17.59 31.84 -27.32
CA GLN A 105 16.97 30.67 -26.70
C GLN A 105 16.52 31.04 -25.28
N GLN A 106 15.31 30.59 -24.90
CA GLN A 106 14.81 30.80 -23.54
C GLN A 106 15.86 30.26 -22.55
N ASN A 107 16.13 31.05 -21.52
CA ASN A 107 17.01 30.74 -20.40
C ASN A 107 18.50 31.08 -20.56
N VAL A 108 18.96 31.76 -21.61
CA VAL A 108 20.33 32.29 -21.65
C VAL A 108 20.36 33.78 -21.36
N GLU A 109 21.11 34.14 -20.34
CA GLU A 109 21.25 35.54 -19.91
C GLU A 109 22.46 36.21 -20.56
N ALA A 110 23.55 35.45 -20.77
CA ALA A 110 24.77 36.03 -21.31
C ALA A 110 25.68 34.97 -21.96
N VAL A 111 26.39 35.36 -23.02
CA VAL A 111 27.41 34.54 -23.69
C VAL A 111 28.60 35.44 -24.04
N CYS A 112 29.80 35.05 -23.64
CA CYS A 112 31.02 35.75 -24.04
C CYS A 112 32.22 34.80 -24.11
N ILE A 113 33.32 35.26 -24.70
CA ILE A 113 34.58 34.51 -24.79
C ILE A 113 35.62 35.24 -23.96
N PHE A 114 36.25 34.54 -23.03
CA PHE A 114 37.41 35.00 -22.30
C PHE A 114 38.67 34.60 -23.06
N VAL A 115 39.46 35.58 -23.46
CA VAL A 115 40.73 35.37 -24.17
C VAL A 115 41.88 36.08 -23.47
N SER A 116 43.06 35.47 -23.48
CA SER A 116 44.25 36.02 -22.83
C SER A 116 45.22 36.62 -23.85
N ARG A 117 45.58 37.90 -23.69
CA ARG A 117 46.59 38.58 -24.52
C ARG A 117 47.41 39.54 -23.67
N GLY A 118 48.74 39.49 -23.79
CA GLY A 118 49.63 40.38 -23.03
C GLY A 118 49.54 40.23 -21.51
N GLY A 119 49.14 39.06 -21.00
CA GLY A 119 48.98 38.81 -19.56
C GLY A 119 47.67 39.34 -18.97
N GLN A 120 46.78 39.92 -19.78
CA GLN A 120 45.44 40.33 -19.39
C GLN A 120 44.38 39.46 -20.06
N ILE A 121 43.27 39.23 -19.35
CA ILE A 121 42.12 38.48 -19.87
C ILE A 121 41.02 39.47 -20.25
N TYR A 122 40.46 39.31 -21.44
CA TYR A 122 39.40 40.14 -21.98
C TYR A 122 38.14 39.31 -22.18
N ALA A 123 36.98 39.87 -21.82
CA ALA A 123 35.68 39.33 -22.15
C ALA A 123 35.20 39.93 -23.47
N ILE A 124 34.92 39.08 -24.45
CA ILE A 124 34.48 39.51 -25.79
C ILE A 124 33.12 38.90 -26.10
N ASP A 125 32.13 39.74 -26.36
CA ASP A 125 30.74 39.40 -26.71
C ASP A 125 30.32 39.94 -28.09
N ASP A 126 31.20 40.67 -28.78
CA ASP A 126 30.94 41.30 -30.08
C ASP A 126 31.76 40.65 -31.19
N GLY A 127 31.10 40.28 -32.30
CA GLY A 127 31.74 39.62 -33.43
C GLY A 127 32.80 40.45 -34.16
N ASN A 128 32.71 41.79 -34.16
CA ASN A 128 33.76 42.65 -34.72
C ASN A 128 35.03 42.57 -33.86
N VAL A 129 34.87 42.65 -32.53
CA VAL A 129 36.01 42.56 -31.60
C VAL A 129 36.65 41.17 -31.65
N LEU A 130 35.86 40.11 -31.82
CA LEU A 130 36.39 38.75 -32.04
C LEU A 130 37.17 38.65 -33.34
N TYR A 131 36.63 39.18 -34.45
CA TYR A 131 37.34 39.19 -35.73
C TYR A 131 38.67 39.96 -35.60
N ASP A 132 38.63 41.16 -35.04
CA ASP A 132 39.81 42.02 -34.91
C ASP A 132 40.85 41.41 -33.95
N TYR A 133 40.43 40.58 -32.98
CA TYR A 133 41.31 39.85 -32.08
C TYR A 133 42.07 38.72 -32.80
N PHE A 134 41.35 37.87 -33.54
CA PHE A 134 41.89 36.67 -34.20
C PHE A 134 42.61 36.94 -35.52
N PHE A 135 42.15 37.93 -36.31
CA PHE A 135 42.67 38.20 -37.66
C PHE A 135 43.54 39.46 -37.70
N ASP A 136 43.06 40.56 -37.11
CA ASP A 136 43.78 41.86 -37.17
C ASP A 136 44.77 42.06 -36.02
N HIS A 137 44.90 41.08 -35.12
CA HIS A 137 45.85 41.08 -34.01
C HIS A 137 45.71 42.31 -33.09
N SER A 138 44.52 42.90 -33.02
CA SER A 138 44.24 44.04 -32.17
C SER A 138 44.08 43.61 -30.70
N ILE A 139 44.38 44.53 -29.79
CA ILE A 139 44.15 44.33 -28.35
C ILE A 139 42.76 44.90 -28.04
N PRO A 140 41.83 44.09 -27.51
CA PRO A 140 40.52 44.58 -27.11
C PRO A 140 40.66 45.68 -26.05
N LEU A 141 39.81 46.71 -26.14
CA LEU A 141 39.75 47.74 -25.09
C LEU A 141 39.28 47.10 -23.78
N HIS A 142 40.00 47.37 -22.70
CA HIS A 142 39.62 46.92 -21.36
C HIS A 142 38.33 47.65 -20.93
N ARG A 143 37.25 46.92 -20.66
CA ARG A 143 35.98 47.49 -20.15
C ARG A 143 36.11 47.69 -18.64
N THR A 144 36.12 48.93 -18.15
CA THR A 144 36.54 49.21 -16.76
C THR A 144 35.49 49.75 -15.79
N GLU A 145 34.22 50.04 -16.15
CA GLU A 145 33.31 50.68 -15.17
C GLU A 145 31.87 50.15 -15.06
N ASN A 146 31.44 49.15 -15.83
CA ASN A 146 30.15 48.46 -15.64
C ASN A 146 30.09 47.20 -16.52
N ASP A 147 31.13 46.36 -16.44
CA ASP A 147 31.16 45.13 -17.25
C ASP A 147 30.18 44.10 -16.66
N PRO A 148 29.12 43.68 -17.39
CA PRO A 148 28.21 42.64 -16.94
C PRO A 148 28.92 41.30 -16.68
N TYR A 149 30.14 41.13 -17.19
CA TYR A 149 30.96 39.94 -17.01
C TYR A 149 32.01 40.06 -15.89
N ALA A 150 32.08 41.16 -15.14
CA ALA A 150 33.14 41.38 -14.15
C ALA A 150 33.24 40.25 -13.10
N ALA A 151 32.09 39.77 -12.61
CA ALA A 151 32.03 38.66 -11.65
C ALA A 151 32.53 37.34 -12.25
N ALA A 152 32.10 37.04 -13.49
CA ALA A 152 32.51 35.83 -14.20
C ALA A 152 34.00 35.86 -14.58
N LEU A 153 34.52 37.03 -14.97
CA LEU A 153 35.93 37.24 -15.28
C LEU A 153 36.81 37.02 -14.04
N ALA A 154 36.38 37.51 -12.87
CA ALA A 154 37.07 37.28 -11.61
C ALA A 154 37.08 35.80 -11.21
N LEU A 155 35.97 35.08 -11.40
CA LEU A 155 35.90 33.63 -11.16
C LEU A 155 36.89 32.88 -12.07
N TYR A 156 36.87 33.20 -13.36
CA TYR A 156 37.77 32.59 -14.34
C TYR A 156 39.25 32.85 -14.02
N GLN A 157 39.63 34.12 -13.82
CA GLN A 157 41.01 34.53 -13.53
C GLN A 157 41.56 33.90 -12.24
N ASN A 158 40.78 33.91 -11.16
CA ASN A 158 41.29 33.53 -9.83
C ASN A 158 41.27 32.02 -9.58
N THR A 159 40.34 31.28 -10.17
CA THR A 159 40.10 29.88 -9.78
C THR A 159 40.14 28.87 -10.93
N LEU A 160 39.70 29.25 -12.14
CA LEU A 160 39.48 28.27 -13.20
C LEU A 160 40.55 28.28 -14.28
N GLN A 161 41.24 29.41 -14.54
CA GLN A 161 42.17 29.55 -15.66
C GLN A 161 43.25 28.44 -15.70
N GLU A 162 43.99 28.24 -14.62
CA GLU A 162 45.06 27.23 -14.56
C GLU A 162 44.51 25.80 -14.55
N ALA A 163 43.34 25.58 -13.94
CA ALA A 163 42.69 24.28 -13.92
C ALA A 163 42.22 23.89 -15.33
N MET A 164 41.51 24.78 -16.01
CA MET A 164 41.00 24.61 -17.37
C MET A 164 42.12 24.41 -18.38
N ARG A 165 43.20 25.19 -18.28
CA ARG A 165 44.36 25.04 -19.17
C ARG A 165 45.05 23.68 -19.06
N ARG A 166 44.97 23.01 -17.90
CA ARG A 166 45.60 21.69 -17.68
C ARG A 166 44.66 20.52 -17.95
N SER A 167 43.38 20.66 -17.60
CA SER A 167 42.41 19.57 -17.70
C SER A 167 41.62 19.58 -19.00
N GLU A 168 41.48 20.75 -19.65
CA GLU A 168 40.59 20.96 -20.80
C GLU A 168 39.17 20.43 -20.54
N GLN A 169 38.70 20.56 -19.30
CA GLN A 169 37.36 20.16 -18.88
C GLN A 169 36.41 21.35 -18.79
N ILE A 170 35.12 21.07 -18.97
CA ILE A 170 34.04 22.02 -18.74
C ILE A 170 33.86 22.20 -17.23
N PHE A 171 33.73 23.45 -16.78
CA PHE A 171 33.43 23.78 -15.40
C PHE A 171 32.07 24.46 -15.32
N SER A 172 31.21 23.97 -14.43
CA SER A 172 29.89 24.53 -14.16
C SER A 172 29.80 24.90 -12.68
N ILE A 173 29.48 26.16 -12.41
CA ILE A 173 29.27 26.70 -11.07
C ILE A 173 27.82 27.15 -10.96
N ALA A 174 27.09 26.59 -10.00
CA ALA A 174 25.73 27.01 -9.71
C ALA A 174 25.74 28.20 -8.74
N GLU A 175 25.06 29.29 -9.10
CA GLU A 175 24.71 30.40 -8.22
C GLU A 175 23.25 30.22 -7.77
N GLY A 176 23.07 29.80 -6.51
CA GLY A 176 21.76 29.39 -5.99
C GLY A 176 21.26 28.11 -6.66
N ASP A 177 19.93 27.99 -6.82
CA ASP A 177 19.29 26.75 -7.29
C ASP A 177 19.07 26.72 -8.81
N HIS A 178 19.22 27.85 -9.51
CA HIS A 178 18.72 27.99 -10.88
C HIS A 178 19.67 28.68 -11.86
N ILE A 179 20.72 29.37 -11.40
CA ILE A 179 21.65 30.10 -12.26
C ILE A 179 22.92 29.27 -12.42
N PHE A 180 23.31 28.97 -13.65
CA PHE A 180 24.53 28.25 -13.95
C PHE A 180 25.50 29.15 -14.71
N HIS A 181 26.74 29.17 -14.21
CA HIS A 181 27.90 29.77 -14.86
C HIS A 181 28.74 28.65 -15.44
N VAL A 182 28.69 28.49 -16.76
CA VAL A 182 29.39 27.43 -17.47
C VAL A 182 30.58 28.01 -18.21
N PHE A 183 31.75 27.41 -18.00
CA PHE A 183 33.01 27.75 -18.63
C PHE A 183 33.48 26.54 -19.45
N VAL A 184 33.58 26.73 -20.76
CA VAL A 184 34.03 25.70 -21.70
C VAL A 184 35.40 26.10 -22.23
N PRO A 185 36.42 25.23 -22.18
CA PRO A 185 37.73 25.55 -22.74
C PRO A 185 37.59 25.85 -24.23
N PHE A 186 38.29 26.88 -24.69
CA PHE A 186 38.27 27.31 -26.09
C PHE A 186 39.63 27.03 -26.72
N VAL A 187 39.67 26.03 -27.60
CA VAL A 187 40.89 25.42 -28.14
C VAL A 187 40.86 25.37 -29.68
N PRO A 188 40.71 26.53 -30.36
CA PRO A 188 40.69 26.54 -31.83
C PRO A 188 42.03 26.03 -32.37
N LYS A 189 41.99 25.14 -33.38
CA LYS A 189 43.19 24.56 -34.02
C LYS A 189 44.14 23.82 -33.05
N GLY A 190 43.64 23.38 -31.89
CA GLY A 190 44.42 22.64 -30.90
C GLY A 190 45.27 23.48 -29.96
N GLU A 191 45.15 24.82 -29.99
CA GLU A 191 45.83 25.70 -29.04
C GLU A 191 44.84 26.33 -28.06
N TYR A 192 45.10 26.21 -26.75
CA TYR A 192 44.26 26.81 -25.72
C TYR A 192 44.37 28.34 -25.76
N VAL A 193 43.29 29.01 -26.16
CA VAL A 193 43.21 30.48 -26.25
C VAL A 193 42.48 31.08 -25.05
N GLY A 194 41.56 30.34 -24.44
CA GLY A 194 40.84 30.76 -23.25
C GLY A 194 39.58 29.93 -22.98
N ALA A 195 38.46 30.59 -22.68
CA ALA A 195 37.21 29.89 -22.35
C ALA A 195 35.97 30.61 -22.87
N VAL A 196 35.00 29.86 -23.37
CA VAL A 196 33.65 30.37 -23.65
C VAL A 196 32.84 30.31 -22.36
N TYR A 197 32.22 31.42 -22.03
CA TYR A 197 31.36 31.59 -20.87
C TYR A 197 29.91 31.70 -21.30
N VAL A 198 29.06 30.92 -20.63
CA VAL A 198 27.60 30.99 -20.77
C VAL A 198 26.98 31.11 -19.39
N LYS A 199 26.13 32.13 -19.21
CA LYS A 199 25.24 32.27 -18.06
C LYS A 199 23.83 31.87 -18.47
N ASN A 200 23.27 30.87 -17.83
CA ASN A 200 21.92 30.40 -18.15
C ASN A 200 21.12 29.98 -16.92
N THR A 201 19.79 30.01 -17.07
CA THR A 201 18.82 29.74 -16.01
C THR A 201 17.75 28.74 -16.47
N PRO A 202 18.10 27.47 -16.76
CA PRO A 202 17.19 26.54 -17.41
C PRO A 202 15.96 26.28 -16.53
N ASP A 203 14.77 26.68 -16.99
CA ASP A 203 13.52 26.44 -16.27
C ASP A 203 12.82 25.16 -16.79
N PHE A 204 12.86 24.11 -15.97
CA PHE A 204 12.12 22.85 -16.20
C PHE A 204 10.97 22.66 -15.22
N THR A 205 10.63 23.69 -14.45
CA THR A 205 9.57 23.63 -13.43
C THR A 205 8.22 23.30 -14.05
N PHE A 206 7.99 23.71 -15.30
CA PHE A 206 6.77 23.38 -16.03
C PHE A 206 6.61 21.86 -16.23
N ILE A 207 7.69 21.14 -16.56
CA ILE A 207 7.67 19.68 -16.74
C ILE A 207 7.40 19.00 -15.41
N THR A 208 8.15 19.39 -14.37
CA THR A 208 7.99 18.83 -13.02
C THR A 208 6.56 19.03 -12.51
N ARG A 209 5.99 20.23 -12.69
CA ARG A 209 4.61 20.53 -12.30
C ARG A 209 3.60 19.69 -13.08
N GLU A 210 3.79 19.52 -14.39
CA GLU A 210 2.90 18.71 -15.23
C GLU A 210 2.92 17.24 -14.80
N ILE A 211 4.09 16.67 -14.55
CA ILE A 211 4.23 15.28 -14.08
C ILE A 211 3.55 15.09 -12.72
N ILE A 212 3.76 16.01 -11.77
CA ILE A 212 3.12 15.94 -10.46
C ILE A 212 1.61 16.03 -10.58
N THR A 213 1.10 16.93 -11.42
CA THR A 213 -0.35 17.13 -11.62
C THR A 213 -0.98 15.88 -12.23
N SER A 214 -0.39 15.35 -13.30
CA SER A 214 -0.85 14.10 -13.94
C SER A 214 -0.81 12.90 -12.98
N TYR A 215 0.23 12.83 -12.16
CA TYR A 215 0.36 11.79 -11.15
C TYR A 215 -0.73 11.91 -10.05
N ASP A 216 -0.99 13.12 -9.55
CA ASP A 216 -2.04 13.35 -8.56
C ASP A 216 -3.44 12.97 -9.12
N GLU A 217 -3.72 13.28 -10.39
CA GLU A 217 -4.98 12.89 -11.06
C GLU A 217 -5.12 11.36 -11.16
N THR A 218 -4.08 10.68 -11.64
CA THR A 218 -4.10 9.22 -11.76
C THR A 218 -4.18 8.52 -10.41
N ALA A 219 -3.46 9.02 -9.41
CA ALA A 219 -3.53 8.51 -8.04
C ALA A 219 -4.94 8.62 -7.45
N LEU A 220 -5.66 9.72 -7.72
CA LEU A 220 -7.04 9.91 -7.29
C LEU A 220 -7.99 8.89 -7.94
N ILE A 221 -7.82 8.62 -9.24
CA ILE A 221 -8.60 7.60 -9.96
C ILE A 221 -8.35 6.21 -9.36
N PHE A 222 -7.09 5.83 -9.13
CA PHE A 222 -6.75 4.55 -8.52
C PHE A 222 -7.27 4.43 -7.09
N ALA A 223 -7.13 5.47 -6.27
CA ALA A 223 -7.69 5.49 -4.91
C ALA A 223 -9.21 5.30 -4.93
N SER A 224 -9.90 5.97 -5.85
CA SER A 224 -11.35 5.83 -6.02
C SER A 224 -11.76 4.40 -6.41
N LEU A 225 -11.03 3.78 -7.35
CA LEU A 225 -11.25 2.38 -7.75
C LEU A 225 -10.99 1.40 -6.61
N ILE A 226 -9.91 1.60 -5.84
CA ILE A 226 -9.58 0.76 -4.68
C ILE A 226 -10.66 0.88 -3.61
N ILE A 227 -11.09 2.10 -3.28
CA ILE A 227 -12.17 2.34 -2.30
C ILE A 227 -13.46 1.67 -2.76
N LEU A 228 -13.82 1.80 -4.05
CA LEU A 228 -15.00 1.15 -4.61
C LEU A 228 -14.91 -0.37 -4.53
N GLY A 229 -13.75 -0.95 -4.85
CA GLY A 229 -13.48 -2.38 -4.71
C GLY A 229 -13.55 -2.86 -3.26
N LEU A 230 -12.99 -2.08 -2.32
CA LEU A 230 -13.05 -2.38 -0.89
C LEU A 230 -14.48 -2.30 -0.35
N LEU A 231 -15.27 -1.32 -0.78
CA LEU A 231 -16.69 -1.21 -0.42
C LEU A 231 -17.50 -2.39 -0.96
N ALA A 232 -17.25 -2.81 -2.20
CA ALA A 232 -17.90 -3.98 -2.78
C ALA A 232 -17.55 -5.27 -2.01
N MET A 233 -16.27 -5.47 -1.68
CA MET A 233 -15.84 -6.61 -0.87
C MET A 233 -16.45 -6.57 0.54
N PHE A 234 -16.49 -5.40 1.17
CA PHE A 234 -17.12 -5.19 2.48
C PHE A 234 -18.61 -5.55 2.42
N TYR A 235 -19.33 -5.05 1.41
CA TYR A 235 -20.75 -5.30 1.22
C TYR A 235 -21.05 -6.80 1.05
N ILE A 236 -20.36 -7.47 0.12
CA ILE A 236 -20.54 -8.90 -0.15
C ILE A 236 -20.24 -9.70 1.12
N SER A 237 -19.11 -9.44 1.77
CA SER A 237 -18.70 -10.23 2.93
C SER A 237 -19.62 -10.00 4.13
N SER A 238 -20.08 -8.77 4.37
CA SER A 238 -21.06 -8.49 5.42
C SER A 238 -22.37 -9.23 5.18
N TYR A 239 -22.84 -9.28 3.94
CA TYR A 239 -24.06 -10.01 3.58
C TYR A 239 -23.90 -11.52 3.78
N THR A 240 -22.77 -12.09 3.33
CA THR A 240 -22.47 -13.53 3.52
C THR A 240 -22.34 -13.93 4.99
N VAL A 241 -21.72 -13.08 5.83
CA VAL A 241 -21.62 -13.36 7.27
C VAL A 241 -23.01 -13.35 7.91
N LYS A 242 -23.87 -12.40 7.53
CA LYS A 242 -25.25 -12.33 8.03
C LYS A 242 -26.07 -13.56 7.64
N GLU A 243 -26.05 -13.96 6.37
CA GLU A 243 -26.77 -15.17 5.93
C GLU A 243 -26.26 -16.44 6.62
N ARG A 244 -24.95 -16.56 6.85
CA ARG A 244 -24.37 -17.67 7.61
C ARG A 244 -24.93 -17.72 9.02
N ASP A 245 -24.95 -16.58 9.70
CA ASP A 245 -25.40 -16.50 11.09
C ASP A 245 -26.90 -16.83 11.21
N GLU A 246 -27.73 -16.35 10.28
CA GLU A 246 -29.16 -16.70 10.19
C GLU A 246 -29.37 -18.20 9.94
N ALA A 247 -28.63 -18.80 8.99
CA ALA A 247 -28.70 -20.24 8.71
C ALA A 247 -28.25 -21.10 9.90
N GLN A 248 -27.24 -20.64 10.64
CA GLN A 248 -26.74 -21.32 11.83
C GLN A 248 -27.76 -21.24 12.98
N GLU A 249 -28.43 -20.10 13.16
CA GLU A 249 -29.52 -19.95 14.12
C GLU A 249 -30.69 -20.89 13.78
N GLN A 250 -31.10 -20.95 12.52
CA GLN A 250 -32.17 -21.85 12.09
C GLN A 250 -31.81 -23.32 12.34
N LEU A 251 -30.58 -23.74 12.01
CA LEU A 251 -30.10 -25.09 12.26
C LEU A 251 -30.09 -25.44 13.76
N TYR A 252 -29.78 -24.48 14.63
CA TYR A 252 -29.88 -24.70 16.08
C TYR A 252 -31.32 -24.89 16.55
N ARG A 253 -32.27 -24.10 16.05
CA ARG A 253 -33.70 -24.24 16.38
C ARG A 253 -34.26 -25.59 15.91
N GLU A 254 -33.92 -26.01 14.69
CA GLU A 254 -34.32 -27.32 14.16
C GLU A 254 -33.74 -28.46 15.01
N ARG A 255 -32.47 -28.36 15.43
CA ARG A 255 -31.86 -29.35 16.33
C ARG A 255 -32.53 -29.38 17.69
N GLU A 256 -32.88 -28.23 18.25
CA GLU A 256 -33.58 -28.15 19.54
C GLU A 256 -34.94 -28.86 19.47
N GLN A 257 -35.73 -28.56 18.44
CA GLN A 257 -37.02 -29.22 18.20
C GLN A 257 -36.87 -30.74 18.03
N TYR A 258 -35.92 -31.16 17.19
CA TYR A 258 -35.63 -32.58 16.98
C TYR A 258 -35.22 -33.29 18.28
N LEU A 259 -34.38 -32.66 19.11
CA LEU A 259 -33.98 -33.23 20.40
C LEU A 259 -35.16 -33.37 21.36
N LEU A 260 -36.05 -32.37 21.41
CA LEU A 260 -37.27 -32.44 22.21
C LEU A 260 -38.17 -33.59 21.75
N GLU A 261 -38.39 -33.75 20.44
CA GLU A 261 -39.15 -34.88 19.90
C GLU A 261 -38.53 -36.24 20.24
N VAL A 262 -37.20 -36.36 20.14
CA VAL A 262 -36.48 -37.59 20.51
C VAL A 262 -36.67 -37.89 21.99
N ILE A 263 -36.53 -36.89 22.86
CA ILE A 263 -36.73 -37.03 24.31
C ILE A 263 -38.16 -37.50 24.61
N ASP A 264 -39.17 -36.91 23.96
CA ASP A 264 -40.57 -37.29 24.19
C ASP A 264 -40.87 -38.70 23.70
N ARG A 265 -40.33 -39.11 22.53
CA ARG A 265 -40.42 -40.50 22.06
C ARG A 265 -39.75 -41.48 23.01
N GLU A 266 -38.58 -41.13 23.55
CA GLU A 266 -37.89 -41.97 24.54
C GLU A 266 -38.69 -42.10 25.83
N LYS A 267 -39.28 -41.00 26.33
CA LYS A 267 -40.18 -41.02 27.48
C LYS A 267 -41.38 -41.92 27.24
N GLU A 268 -42.02 -41.83 26.08
CA GLU A 268 -43.16 -42.66 25.71
C GLU A 268 -42.78 -44.15 25.60
N ALA A 269 -41.64 -44.47 25.00
CA ALA A 269 -41.13 -45.83 24.90
C ALA A 269 -40.80 -46.42 26.28
N LEU A 270 -40.19 -45.64 27.17
CA LEU A 270 -39.93 -46.03 28.56
C LEU A 270 -41.23 -46.24 29.33
N PHE A 271 -42.22 -45.37 29.14
CA PHE A 271 -43.55 -45.49 29.74
C PHE A 271 -44.25 -46.77 29.27
N THR A 272 -44.24 -47.05 27.97
CA THR A 272 -44.83 -48.26 27.37
C THR A 272 -44.16 -49.52 27.91
N ARG A 273 -42.81 -49.55 27.96
CA ARG A 273 -42.05 -50.66 28.53
C ARG A 273 -42.40 -50.88 30.00
N ARG A 274 -42.59 -49.80 30.76
CA ARG A 274 -43.01 -49.87 32.16
C ARG A 274 -44.41 -50.43 32.31
N ILE A 275 -45.39 -49.94 31.55
CA ILE A 275 -46.77 -50.49 31.54
C ILE A 275 -46.70 -51.99 31.28
N TYR A 276 -45.96 -52.41 30.24
CA TYR A 276 -45.83 -53.82 29.90
C TYR A 276 -45.26 -54.65 31.07
N HIS A 277 -44.17 -54.20 31.70
CA HIS A 277 -43.60 -54.89 32.86
C HIS A 277 -44.54 -54.91 34.08
N THR A 278 -45.22 -53.82 34.37
CA THR A 278 -46.18 -53.70 35.47
C THR A 278 -47.38 -54.61 35.25
N HIS A 279 -47.96 -54.57 34.06
CA HIS A 279 -49.07 -55.44 33.67
C HIS A 279 -48.70 -56.91 33.84
N HIS A 280 -47.55 -57.32 33.30
CA HIS A 280 -47.07 -58.69 33.41
C HIS A 280 -46.78 -59.11 34.87
N LYS A 281 -46.29 -58.19 35.72
CA LYS A 281 -46.13 -58.46 37.17
C LYS A 281 -47.48 -58.66 37.86
N ALA A 282 -48.46 -57.79 37.60
CA ALA A 282 -49.80 -57.88 38.18
C ALA A 282 -50.51 -59.16 37.73
N GLU A 283 -50.37 -59.53 36.46
CA GLU A 283 -50.91 -60.76 35.89
C GLU A 283 -50.39 -62.02 36.59
N LYS A 284 -49.07 -62.10 36.83
CA LYS A 284 -48.47 -63.21 37.58
C LYS A 284 -49.03 -63.34 39.00
N VAL A 285 -49.15 -62.21 39.71
CA VAL A 285 -49.70 -62.19 41.08
C VAL A 285 -51.18 -62.58 41.10
N MET A 286 -51.96 -62.12 40.12
CA MET A 286 -53.33 -62.56 39.92
C MET A 286 -53.43 -64.07 39.62
N GLY A 287 -52.44 -64.64 38.91
CA GLY A 287 -52.29 -66.08 38.72
C GLY A 287 -52.16 -66.84 40.04
N PHE A 288 -51.28 -66.38 40.94
CA PHE A 288 -51.12 -66.97 42.28
C PHE A 288 -52.39 -66.86 43.12
N ILE A 289 -53.10 -65.71 43.09
CA ILE A 289 -54.41 -65.56 43.76
C ILE A 289 -55.41 -66.60 43.24
N LYS A 290 -55.51 -66.76 41.91
CA LYS A 290 -56.44 -67.73 41.30
C LYS A 290 -56.11 -69.17 41.67
N GLU A 291 -54.82 -69.51 41.75
CA GLU A 291 -54.35 -70.84 42.16
C GLU A 291 -54.69 -71.12 43.62
N ASP A 292 -54.46 -70.16 44.52
CA ASP A 292 -54.83 -70.27 45.93
C ASP A 292 -56.33 -70.44 46.12
N LEU A 293 -57.14 -69.66 45.40
CA LEU A 293 -58.61 -69.78 45.46
C LEU A 293 -59.12 -71.12 44.92
N ARG A 294 -58.39 -71.77 43.99
CA ARG A 294 -58.74 -73.11 43.48
C ARG A 294 -58.44 -74.23 44.48
N ASN A 295 -57.45 -74.04 45.35
CA ASN A 295 -57.03 -75.00 46.38
C ASN A 295 -57.64 -74.70 47.76
N LEU A 296 -58.71 -73.91 47.81
CA LEU A 296 -59.38 -73.48 49.03
C LEU A 296 -60.17 -74.63 49.66
N ASP A 297 -59.91 -74.90 50.94
CA ASP A 297 -60.60 -75.89 51.76
C ASP A 297 -60.89 -75.31 53.17
N LYS A 298 -61.72 -75.98 53.95
CA LYS A 298 -62.16 -75.51 55.28
C LYS A 298 -61.02 -75.37 56.29
N GLU A 299 -59.93 -76.12 56.10
CA GLU A 299 -58.77 -76.12 57.00
C GLU A 299 -57.76 -74.99 56.69
N ASN A 300 -57.72 -74.48 55.45
CA ASN A 300 -56.71 -73.51 55.00
C ASN A 300 -57.27 -72.11 54.66
N ILE A 301 -58.57 -71.90 54.90
CA ILE A 301 -59.32 -70.71 54.50
C ILE A 301 -58.75 -69.40 55.05
N GLU A 302 -58.33 -69.36 56.32
CA GLU A 302 -57.78 -68.14 56.92
C GLU A 302 -56.38 -67.80 56.40
N ALA A 303 -55.55 -68.82 56.15
CA ALA A 303 -54.22 -68.63 55.57
C ALA A 303 -54.29 -68.13 54.12
N ILE A 304 -55.21 -68.67 53.32
CA ILE A 304 -55.43 -68.22 51.94
C ILE A 304 -56.00 -66.81 51.92
N LYS A 305 -56.96 -66.48 52.78
CA LYS A 305 -57.52 -65.11 52.89
C LYS A 305 -56.45 -64.06 53.19
N GLN A 306 -55.53 -64.34 54.12
CA GLN A 306 -54.41 -63.43 54.42
C GLN A 306 -53.46 -63.27 53.22
N ARG A 307 -53.12 -64.36 52.51
CA ARG A 307 -52.27 -64.30 51.31
C ARG A 307 -52.92 -63.54 50.16
N VAL A 308 -54.19 -63.79 49.89
CA VAL A 308 -54.97 -63.08 48.87
C VAL A 308 -55.03 -61.59 49.18
N ASN A 309 -55.23 -61.20 50.45
CA ASN A 309 -55.22 -59.79 50.84
C ASN A 309 -53.85 -59.14 50.58
N ARG A 310 -52.76 -59.82 50.98
CA ARG A 310 -51.39 -59.34 50.73
C ARG A 310 -51.07 -59.22 49.23
N TYR A 311 -51.50 -60.18 48.42
CA TYR A 311 -51.34 -60.14 46.97
C TYR A 311 -52.18 -59.04 46.31
N ALA A 312 -53.42 -58.81 46.77
CA ALA A 312 -54.27 -57.73 46.29
C ALA A 312 -53.70 -56.34 46.61
N ASN A 313 -53.13 -56.17 47.82
CA ASN A 313 -52.42 -54.95 48.21
C ASN A 313 -51.18 -54.72 47.33
N PHE A 314 -50.43 -55.79 47.03
CA PHE A 314 -49.29 -55.71 46.11
C PHE A 314 -49.71 -55.29 44.70
N VAL A 315 -50.76 -55.87 44.13
CA VAL A 315 -51.29 -55.47 42.81
C VAL A 315 -51.74 -54.00 42.81
N SER A 316 -52.41 -53.56 43.88
CA SER A 316 -52.85 -52.16 44.03
C SER A 316 -51.67 -51.20 44.05
N ARG A 317 -50.58 -51.55 44.73
CA ARG A 317 -49.33 -50.77 44.74
C ARG A 317 -48.66 -50.72 43.38
N VAL A 318 -48.58 -51.86 42.70
CA VAL A 318 -47.99 -51.96 41.35
C VAL A 318 -48.75 -51.08 40.35
N ILE A 319 -50.08 -51.01 40.44
CA ILE A 319 -50.91 -50.12 39.63
C ILE A 319 -50.72 -48.64 40.03
N TYR A 320 -50.56 -48.35 41.32
CA TYR A 320 -50.32 -46.99 41.81
C TYR A 320 -48.95 -46.44 41.36
N ASP A 321 -47.89 -47.23 41.50
CA ASP A 321 -46.54 -46.91 41.05
C ASP A 321 -46.46 -46.75 39.52
N MET A 322 -47.39 -47.35 38.77
CA MET A 322 -47.53 -47.14 37.32
C MET A 322 -48.21 -45.81 36.98
N LYS A 323 -49.20 -45.38 37.77
CA LYS A 323 -49.93 -44.11 37.56
C LYS A 323 -49.11 -42.89 37.95
N TRP A 324 -48.13 -43.05 38.85
CA TRP A 324 -47.22 -41.97 39.23
C TRP A 324 -45.93 -42.01 38.41
N TYR A 325 -45.76 -41.08 37.47
CA TYR A 325 -44.45 -40.44 37.30
C TYR A 325 -44.45 -39.14 36.51
N ASP A 326 -44.06 -38.05 37.17
CA ASP A 326 -42.81 -37.30 36.93
C ASP A 326 -42.52 -36.50 38.22
N PRO A 327 -41.80 -37.04 39.22
CA PRO A 327 -41.38 -36.19 40.32
C PRO A 327 -40.31 -35.25 39.77
N PRO A 328 -40.38 -33.93 40.05
CA PRO A 328 -39.23 -33.08 39.84
C PRO A 328 -38.01 -33.71 40.53
N LEU A 329 -36.81 -33.45 40.01
CA LEU A 329 -35.50 -33.86 40.55
C LEU A 329 -35.26 -33.50 42.05
N GLN A 330 -36.27 -32.97 42.74
CA GLN A 330 -36.30 -32.61 44.16
C GLN A 330 -37.54 -33.13 44.91
N THR A 331 -38.07 -34.32 44.62
CA THR A 331 -39.00 -34.95 45.58
C THR A 331 -38.22 -35.68 46.67
N ILE A 332 -37.91 -34.94 47.74
CA ILE A 332 -37.54 -35.54 49.02
C ILE A 332 -38.80 -36.28 49.51
N ARG A 333 -38.75 -37.62 49.58
CA ARG A 333 -39.74 -38.41 50.32
C ARG A 333 -39.77 -37.87 51.75
N ASN A 334 -40.90 -37.31 52.17
CA ASN A 334 -41.11 -36.88 53.55
C ASN A 334 -41.00 -38.12 54.48
N PRO A 335 -40.07 -38.15 55.45
CA PRO A 335 -39.90 -39.28 56.38
C PRO A 335 -41.13 -39.54 57.27
N ALA A 336 -42.12 -38.65 57.30
CA ALA A 336 -43.30 -38.76 58.16
C ALA A 336 -44.30 -39.86 57.75
N PHE A 337 -44.18 -40.47 56.56
CA PHE A 337 -45.02 -41.60 56.15
C PHE A 337 -44.23 -42.91 56.20
N GLN A 338 -43.95 -43.39 57.42
CA GLN A 338 -43.45 -44.74 57.70
C GLN A 338 -44.61 -45.69 58.03
N THR A 339 -45.53 -45.88 57.10
CA THR A 339 -46.48 -46.99 57.20
C THR A 339 -45.90 -48.20 56.49
N ASP A 340 -45.69 -49.31 57.20
CA ASP A 340 -45.41 -50.59 56.54
C ASP A 340 -46.69 -51.05 55.83
N LEU A 341 -46.70 -50.84 54.52
CA LEU A 341 -47.84 -51.14 53.65
C LEU A 341 -48.12 -52.66 53.52
N ASN A 342 -47.30 -53.53 54.12
CA ASN A 342 -47.59 -54.96 54.21
C ASN A 342 -48.46 -55.34 55.42
N GLU A 343 -48.66 -54.42 56.36
CA GLU A 343 -49.41 -54.64 57.60
C GLU A 343 -50.81 -53.99 57.63
N VAL A 344 -51.22 -53.28 56.57
CA VAL A 344 -52.57 -52.67 56.45
C VAL A 344 -53.40 -53.37 55.37
#